data_AF-A0A929IJY7-F1
#
_entry.id   AF-A0A929IJY7-F1
#
_cell.length_a   1.000
_cell.length_b   1.000
_cell.length_c   1.000
_cell.angle_alpha   90.00
_cell.angle_beta   90.00
_cell.angle_gamma   90.00
#
_symmetry.space_group_name_H-M   'P 1'
#
loop_
_entity.id
_entity.type
_entity.pdbx_description
1 polymer ?
#
loop_
_entity_poly.entity_id
_entity_poly.type
_entity_poly.pdbx_seq_one_letter_code
_entity_poly.pdbx_strand_id
1 'polypeptide(L)'
;MTYGRDCIRDGLFEEIGREAERLGLMRRCTDEERAESRARMLEGVSADDDVWVFGYGSLMWNPAFNYAERRPCLIHGWHRSFCLWTPVGRGSPENPGLVLALDRGGSCCGIAYRVAARDRETELPLLWQREMVGDGYNPRWVTLRCRGGNVRAITWVINRQGERYAGKLPMETLARTLATAEGRLGSSRDYLENTVAHLDELCIRERPLHRICDRVREYLRLNGEG
;
A
#
# COMPACT_ATOMS: atom_id res chain seq x y z
N MET A 1 2.91 -13.98 -6.46
CA MET A 1 1.74 -14.62 -5.82
C MET A 1 0.70 -13.55 -5.51
N THR A 2 -0.52 -13.68 -6.05
CA THR A 2 -1.62 -12.73 -5.80
C THR A 2 -2.40 -13.21 -4.57
N TYR A 3 -2.25 -12.51 -3.44
CA TYR A 3 -2.97 -12.85 -2.20
C TYR A 3 -4.44 -12.45 -2.34
N GLY A 4 -5.32 -13.44 -2.49
CA GLY A 4 -6.76 -13.20 -2.67
C GLY A 4 -7.46 -12.69 -1.40
N ARG A 5 -8.77 -12.44 -1.52
CA ARG A 5 -9.66 -12.07 -0.40
C ARG A 5 -9.58 -13.08 0.74
N ASP A 6 -9.47 -14.35 0.38
CA ASP A 6 -9.40 -15.45 1.35
C ASP A 6 -8.12 -15.37 2.17
N CYS A 7 -6.97 -15.02 1.58
CA CYS A 7 -5.73 -14.82 2.35
C CYS A 7 -5.83 -13.73 3.43
N ILE A 8 -6.63 -12.68 3.20
CA ILE A 8 -6.89 -11.65 4.23
C ILE A 8 -7.76 -12.23 5.34
N ARG A 9 -8.82 -12.96 4.98
CA ARG A 9 -9.76 -13.58 5.91
C ARG A 9 -9.14 -14.73 6.71
N ASP A 10 -8.24 -15.47 6.08
CA ASP A 10 -7.51 -16.61 6.64
C ASP A 10 -6.40 -16.17 7.59
N GLY A 11 -6.24 -14.86 7.81
CA GLY A 11 -5.38 -14.32 8.85
C GLY A 11 -3.90 -14.18 8.46
N LEU A 12 -3.53 -14.27 7.18
CA LEU A 12 -2.13 -14.13 6.75
C LEU A 12 -1.49 -12.83 7.26
N PHE A 13 -2.22 -11.70 7.15
CA PHE A 13 -1.75 -10.41 7.62
C PHE A 13 -1.67 -10.34 9.15
N GLU A 14 -2.58 -11.03 9.85
CA GLU A 14 -2.52 -11.18 11.31
C GLU A 14 -1.31 -11.99 11.75
N GLU A 15 -1.04 -13.12 11.08
CA GLU A 15 0.11 -13.95 11.37
C GLU A 15 1.42 -13.19 11.16
N ILE A 16 1.55 -12.49 10.04
CA ILE A 16 2.72 -11.64 9.74
C ILE A 16 2.89 -10.57 10.83
N GLY A 17 1.79 -9.92 11.23
CA GLY A 17 1.82 -8.93 12.30
C GLY A 17 2.26 -9.53 13.64
N ARG A 18 1.69 -10.68 14.04
CA ARG A 18 1.99 -11.36 15.31
C ARG A 18 3.44 -11.85 15.35
N GLU A 19 3.92 -12.39 14.23
CA GLU A 19 5.31 -12.81 14.07
C GLU A 19 6.26 -11.63 14.27
N ALA A 20 5.99 -10.50 13.62
CA ALA A 20 6.84 -9.33 13.69
C ALA A 20 6.82 -8.63 15.07
N GLU A 21 5.66 -8.63 15.73
CA GLU A 21 5.51 -8.18 17.13
C GLU A 21 6.30 -9.07 18.09
N ARG A 22 6.19 -10.39 17.95
CA ARG A 22 6.94 -11.37 18.76
C ARG A 22 8.46 -11.21 18.61
N LEU A 23 8.92 -10.84 17.41
CA LEU A 23 10.33 -10.60 17.12
C LEU A 23 10.79 -9.17 17.48
N GLY A 24 9.89 -8.30 17.95
CA GLY A 24 10.21 -6.90 18.29
C GLY A 24 10.53 -6.02 17.08
N LEU A 25 10.11 -6.42 15.88
CA LEU A 25 10.45 -5.74 14.61
C LEU A 25 9.45 -4.65 14.23
N MET A 26 8.23 -4.75 14.71
CA MET A 26 7.20 -3.72 14.54
C MET A 26 6.10 -3.88 15.58
N ARG A 27 5.47 -2.76 15.94
CA ARG A 27 4.22 -2.78 16.68
C ARG A 27 3.07 -3.18 15.74
N ARG A 28 2.33 -4.21 16.14
CA ARG A 28 1.09 -4.59 15.46
C ARG A 28 -0.03 -3.67 15.93
N CYS A 29 -0.93 -3.30 15.01
CA CYS A 29 -2.17 -2.64 15.41
C CYS A 29 -3.19 -3.69 15.85
N THR A 30 -3.84 -3.48 16.98
CA THR A 30 -4.88 -4.40 17.47
C THR A 30 -6.17 -4.25 16.66
N ASP A 31 -7.06 -5.24 16.76
CA ASP A 31 -8.39 -5.14 16.12
C ASP A 31 -9.22 -3.98 16.67
N GLU A 32 -9.07 -3.67 17.95
CA GLU A 32 -9.68 -2.51 18.60
C GLU A 32 -9.13 -1.21 18.02
N GLU A 33 -7.81 -1.04 17.95
CA GLU A 33 -7.18 0.16 17.37
C GLU A 33 -7.58 0.38 15.90
N ARG A 34 -7.73 -0.71 15.13
CA ARG A 34 -8.22 -0.65 13.75
C ARG A 34 -9.69 -0.25 13.71
N ALA A 35 -10.52 -0.80 14.59
CA ALA A 35 -11.94 -0.44 14.69
C ALA A 35 -12.12 1.02 15.09
N GLU A 36 -11.37 1.52 16.07
CA GLU A 36 -11.36 2.92 16.49
C GLU A 36 -10.86 3.85 15.37
N SER A 37 -9.76 3.49 14.71
CA SER A 37 -9.23 4.21 13.56
C SER A 37 -10.28 4.33 12.45
N ARG A 38 -10.98 3.23 12.14
CA ARG A 38 -12.07 3.20 11.17
C ARG A 38 -13.26 4.06 11.60
N ALA A 39 -13.69 3.94 12.86
CA ALA A 39 -14.79 4.73 13.40
C ALA A 39 -14.51 6.23 13.33
N ARG A 40 -13.31 6.66 13.72
CA ARG A 40 -12.86 8.07 13.57
C ARG A 40 -12.87 8.54 12.12
N MET A 41 -12.44 7.70 11.19
CA MET A 41 -12.47 8.06 9.76
C MET A 41 -13.88 8.20 9.20
N LEU A 42 -14.85 7.47 9.76
CA LEU A 42 -16.26 7.52 9.35
C LEU A 42 -17.10 8.49 10.19
N GLU A 43 -16.49 9.21 11.14
CA GLU A 43 -17.18 10.20 11.94
C GLU A 43 -17.79 11.29 11.05
N GLY A 44 -19.10 11.52 11.19
CA GLY A 44 -19.86 12.45 10.36
C GLY A 44 -20.20 11.97 8.95
N VAL A 45 -19.89 10.71 8.60
CA VAL A 45 -20.37 10.06 7.37
C VAL A 45 -21.67 9.32 7.65
N SER A 46 -22.71 9.54 6.85
CA SER A 46 -23.99 8.85 7.06
C SER A 46 -23.86 7.34 6.91
N ALA A 47 -24.73 6.58 7.59
CA ALA A 47 -24.86 5.14 7.38
C ALA A 47 -25.23 4.78 5.93
N ASP A 48 -25.97 5.67 5.28
CA ASP A 48 -26.51 5.48 3.93
C ASP A 48 -25.59 6.04 2.83
N ASP A 49 -24.46 6.65 3.20
CA ASP A 49 -23.50 7.20 2.24
C ASP A 49 -22.49 6.13 1.78
N ASP A 50 -22.22 6.13 0.48
CA ASP A 50 -21.12 5.36 -0.10
C ASP A 50 -19.75 5.91 0.35
N VAL A 51 -18.78 5.03 0.51
CA VAL A 51 -17.40 5.40 0.87
C VAL A 51 -16.47 5.13 -0.30
N TRP A 52 -15.71 6.15 -0.70
CA TRP A 52 -14.66 5.97 -1.70
C TRP A 52 -13.31 5.66 -1.07
N VAL A 53 -12.55 4.77 -1.71
CA VAL A 53 -11.22 4.35 -1.30
C VAL A 53 -10.24 4.57 -2.45
N PHE A 54 -9.11 5.21 -2.19
CA PHE A 54 -8.06 5.45 -3.17
C PHE A 54 -6.92 4.45 -3.03
N GLY A 55 -6.75 3.60 -4.04
CA GLY A 55 -5.62 2.71 -4.20
C GLY A 55 -4.54 3.32 -5.09
N TYR A 56 -3.31 3.33 -4.57
CA TYR A 56 -2.10 3.80 -5.29
C TYR A 56 -0.99 2.76 -5.32
N GLY A 57 -1.20 1.58 -4.74
CA GLY A 57 -0.24 0.49 -4.74
C GLY A 57 -0.95 -0.80 -5.08
N SER A 58 -0.76 -1.84 -4.27
CA SER A 58 -1.36 -3.16 -4.48
C SER A 58 -2.88 -3.15 -4.59
N LEU A 59 -3.56 -2.18 -4.00
CA LEU A 59 -5.01 -2.03 -4.14
C LEU A 59 -5.47 -1.82 -5.59
N MET A 60 -4.62 -1.29 -6.48
CA MET A 60 -5.01 -1.04 -7.88
C MET A 60 -5.28 -2.34 -8.67
N TRP A 61 -4.50 -3.39 -8.40
CA TRP A 61 -4.61 -4.67 -9.10
C TRP A 61 -5.15 -5.80 -8.23
N ASN A 62 -5.03 -5.66 -6.92
CA ASN A 62 -5.58 -6.58 -5.95
C ASN A 62 -6.33 -5.78 -4.88
N PRO A 63 -7.55 -5.29 -5.15
CA PRO A 63 -8.32 -4.56 -4.15
C PRO A 63 -8.69 -5.47 -2.96
N ALA A 64 -9.08 -6.71 -3.23
CA ALA A 64 -9.50 -7.70 -2.23
C ALA A 64 -10.71 -7.28 -1.36
N PHE A 65 -11.55 -6.38 -1.87
CA PHE A 65 -12.85 -5.99 -1.32
C PHE A 65 -13.85 -5.77 -2.46
N ASN A 66 -15.15 -5.84 -2.14
CA ASN A 66 -16.21 -5.56 -3.11
C ASN A 66 -16.39 -4.05 -3.33
N TYR A 67 -16.57 -3.65 -4.58
CA TYR A 67 -16.83 -2.26 -4.94
C TYR A 67 -17.91 -2.20 -6.02
N ALA A 68 -18.75 -1.17 -5.95
CA ALA A 68 -19.79 -0.90 -6.94
C ALA A 68 -19.24 -0.23 -8.20
N GLU A 69 -18.10 0.44 -8.07
CA GLU A 69 -17.50 1.21 -9.16
C GLU A 69 -16.00 1.45 -8.94
N ARG A 70 -15.24 1.58 -10.02
CA ARG A 70 -13.85 2.06 -9.99
C ARG A 70 -13.58 3.11 -11.06
N ARG A 71 -12.72 4.09 -10.75
CA ARG A 71 -12.33 5.18 -11.67
C ARG A 71 -10.85 5.55 -11.53
N PRO A 72 -10.12 5.80 -12.62
CA PRO A 72 -8.82 6.45 -12.56
C PRO A 72 -8.93 7.87 -12.02
N CYS A 73 -8.08 8.22 -11.06
CA CYS A 73 -8.07 9.54 -10.44
C CYS A 73 -6.64 9.99 -10.08
N LEU A 74 -6.48 11.30 -9.93
CA LEU A 74 -5.26 11.96 -9.53
C LEU A 74 -5.42 12.56 -8.13
N ILE A 75 -4.46 12.29 -7.25
CA ILE A 75 -4.31 13.02 -5.98
C ILE A 75 -3.16 14.04 -6.10
N HIS A 76 -3.36 15.24 -5.55
CA HIS A 76 -2.32 16.27 -5.44
C HIS A 76 -1.82 16.40 -3.99
N GLY A 77 -0.58 16.85 -3.83
CA GLY A 77 0.08 16.99 -2.53
C GLY A 77 0.63 15.69 -1.98
N TRP A 78 0.56 14.61 -2.76
CA TRP A 78 1.05 13.28 -2.42
C TRP A 78 1.70 12.63 -3.64
N HIS A 79 2.83 11.96 -3.45
CA HIS A 79 3.51 11.19 -4.47
C HIS A 79 3.77 9.79 -3.94
N ARG A 80 3.89 8.84 -4.87
CA ARG A 80 4.19 7.46 -4.54
C ARG A 80 5.69 7.29 -4.32
N SER A 81 6.07 6.59 -3.27
CA SER A 81 7.49 6.34 -2.95
C SER A 81 7.68 5.02 -2.23
N PHE A 82 8.78 4.32 -2.54
CA PHE A 82 9.25 3.17 -1.78
C PHE A 82 9.91 3.65 -0.48
N CYS A 83 9.09 4.07 0.48
CA CYS A 83 9.54 4.72 1.71
C CYS A 83 9.01 4.08 3.00
N LEU A 84 8.44 2.87 2.92
CA LEU A 84 8.07 2.08 4.08
C LEU A 84 8.93 0.83 4.17
N TRP A 85 9.75 0.75 5.22
CA TRP A 85 10.49 -0.46 5.57
C TRP A 85 9.53 -1.57 6.01
N THR A 86 9.76 -2.78 5.52
CA THR A 86 8.99 -3.97 5.89
C THR A 86 9.93 -5.11 6.30
N PRO A 87 10.13 -5.33 7.61
CA PRO A 87 11.02 -6.38 8.12
C PRO A 87 10.40 -7.78 8.06
N VAL A 88 9.15 -7.87 7.60
CA VAL A 88 8.41 -9.12 7.34
C VAL A 88 7.57 -8.96 6.07
N GLY A 89 6.99 -10.04 5.57
CA GLY A 89 6.13 -10.00 4.39
C GLY A 89 6.94 -9.88 3.10
N ARG A 90 7.28 -8.67 2.63
CA ARG A 90 8.09 -8.44 1.41
C ARG A 90 9.60 -8.37 1.66
N GLY A 91 10.01 -8.73 2.87
CA GLY A 91 11.39 -8.84 3.32
C GLY A 91 11.47 -9.73 4.55
N SER A 92 12.66 -9.84 5.12
CA SER A 92 12.94 -10.61 6.32
C SER A 92 13.59 -9.73 7.41
N PRO A 93 13.71 -10.23 8.66
CA PRO A 93 14.39 -9.48 9.72
C PRO A 93 15.84 -9.14 9.36
N GLU A 94 16.54 -10.06 8.68
CA GLU A 94 17.93 -9.92 8.28
C GLU A 94 18.10 -9.08 7.01
N ASN A 95 17.09 -9.10 6.12
CA ASN A 95 17.06 -8.29 4.91
C ASN A 95 15.69 -7.62 4.71
N PRO A 96 15.43 -6.50 5.42
CA PRO A 96 14.15 -5.80 5.34
C PRO A 96 13.86 -5.31 3.91
N GLY A 97 12.61 -5.48 3.49
CA GLY A 97 12.13 -5.00 2.20
C GLY A 97 11.65 -3.56 2.24
N LEU A 98 11.23 -3.07 1.08
CA LEU A 98 10.58 -1.77 0.93
C LEU A 98 9.26 -1.92 0.17
N VAL A 99 8.23 -1.22 0.63
CA VAL A 99 6.94 -1.13 -0.07
C VAL A 99 6.53 0.32 -0.30
N LEU A 100 5.55 0.51 -1.18
CA LEU A 100 5.08 1.83 -1.58
C LEU A 100 4.19 2.43 -0.50
N ALA A 101 4.38 3.72 -0.26
CA ALA A 101 3.45 4.56 0.47
C ALA A 101 3.22 5.88 -0.28
N LEU A 102 2.17 6.63 0.12
CA LEU A 102 2.04 8.03 -0.26
C LEU A 102 2.80 8.91 0.72
N ASP A 103 3.79 9.63 0.21
CA ASP A 103 4.50 10.68 0.96
C ASP A 103 4.15 12.08 0.42
N ARG A 104 4.37 13.10 1.24
CA ARG A 104 3.98 14.49 0.98
C ARG A 104 4.65 15.06 -0.27
N GLY A 105 3.91 15.91 -0.98
CA GLY A 105 4.36 16.63 -2.17
C GLY A 105 4.04 15.93 -3.48
N GLY A 106 4.08 16.67 -4.59
CA GLY A 106 3.85 16.13 -5.93
C GLY A 106 2.40 15.73 -6.21
N SER A 107 2.23 14.68 -6.99
CA SER A 107 0.93 14.11 -7.35
C SER A 107 1.07 12.62 -7.67
N CYS A 108 -0.02 11.86 -7.50
CA CYS A 108 -0.05 10.43 -7.79
C CYS A 108 -1.34 10.06 -8.52
N CYS A 109 -1.22 9.33 -9.62
CA CYS A 109 -2.37 8.69 -10.25
C CYS A 109 -2.65 7.36 -9.53
N GLY A 110 -3.91 6.99 -9.43
CA GLY A 110 -4.34 5.72 -8.86
C GLY A 110 -5.79 5.44 -9.22
N ILE A 111 -6.42 4.53 -8.47
CA ILE A 111 -7.80 4.10 -8.71
C ILE A 111 -8.64 4.42 -7.48
N ALA A 112 -9.74 5.14 -7.69
CA ALA A 112 -10.79 5.33 -6.69
C ALA A 112 -11.81 4.20 -6.84
N TYR A 113 -12.13 3.52 -5.74
CA TYR A 113 -13.15 2.48 -5.66
C TYR A 113 -14.30 2.98 -4.80
N ARG A 114 -15.54 2.83 -5.27
CA ARG A 114 -16.75 3.15 -4.49
C ARG A 114 -17.25 1.89 -3.80
N VAL A 115 -17.20 1.89 -2.48
CA VAL A 115 -17.83 0.88 -1.63
C VAL A 115 -19.25 1.34 -1.35
N ALA A 116 -20.24 0.51 -1.72
CA ALA A 116 -21.64 0.86 -1.49
C ALA A 116 -21.94 0.91 0.01
N ALA A 117 -22.84 1.79 0.44
CA ALA A 117 -23.23 1.95 1.84
C ALA A 117 -23.58 0.61 2.52
N ARG A 118 -24.36 -0.24 1.82
CA ARG A 118 -24.75 -1.60 2.29
C ARG A 118 -23.56 -2.55 2.52
N ASP A 119 -22.43 -2.33 1.86
CA ASP A 119 -21.25 -3.20 1.89
C ASP A 119 -20.16 -2.63 2.82
N ARG A 120 -20.31 -1.40 3.32
CA ARG A 120 -19.25 -0.71 4.09
C ARG A 120 -18.82 -1.48 5.34
N GLU A 121 -19.78 -2.06 6.07
CA GLU A 121 -19.54 -2.74 7.34
C GLU A 121 -18.79 -4.06 7.14
N THR A 122 -18.88 -4.66 5.95
CA THR A 122 -18.21 -5.93 5.63
C THR A 122 -16.89 -5.71 4.89
N GLU A 123 -16.78 -4.65 4.08
CA GLU A 123 -15.64 -4.41 3.20
C GLU A 123 -14.58 -3.48 3.82
N LEU A 124 -14.98 -2.43 4.56
CA LEU A 124 -14.01 -1.51 5.17
C LEU A 124 -13.15 -2.18 6.25
N PRO A 125 -13.64 -3.12 7.09
CA PRO A 125 -12.75 -3.82 8.03
C PRO A 125 -11.61 -4.57 7.34
N LEU A 126 -11.85 -5.17 6.16
CA LEU A 126 -10.83 -5.90 5.40
C LEU A 126 -9.68 -4.97 4.96
N LEU A 127 -10.03 -3.74 4.56
CA LEU A 127 -9.05 -2.72 4.21
C LEU A 127 -8.20 -2.30 5.41
N TRP A 128 -8.80 -2.12 6.59
CA TRP A 128 -8.06 -1.82 7.80
C TRP A 128 -7.16 -2.97 8.25
N GLN A 129 -7.61 -4.22 8.15
CA GLN A 129 -6.80 -5.39 8.46
C GLN A 129 -5.57 -5.48 7.56
N ARG A 130 -5.75 -5.21 6.26
CA ARG A 130 -4.68 -5.25 5.26
C ARG A 130 -3.69 -4.11 5.37
N GLU A 131 -4.17 -2.87 5.48
CA GLU A 131 -3.33 -1.68 5.42
C GLU A 131 -2.78 -1.28 6.80
N MET A 132 -3.47 -1.64 7.89
CA MET A 132 -3.03 -1.37 9.26
C MET A 132 -2.62 -2.64 10.00
N VAL A 133 -1.79 -3.49 9.39
CA VAL A 133 -1.13 -4.60 10.11
C VAL A 133 -0.29 -4.06 11.26
N GLY A 134 0.41 -2.96 11.01
CA GLY A 134 0.98 -2.13 12.07
C GLY A 134 0.85 -0.65 11.74
N ASP A 135 1.57 0.15 12.50
CA ASP A 135 1.54 1.61 12.49
C ASP A 135 2.26 2.32 11.32
N GLY A 136 2.51 1.62 10.21
CA GLY A 136 3.30 2.12 9.08
C GLY A 136 2.52 3.13 8.23
N TYR A 137 1.19 3.09 8.30
CA TYR A 137 0.31 3.98 7.56
C TYR A 137 -0.70 4.67 8.49
N ASN A 138 -1.10 5.88 8.09
CA ASN A 138 -2.20 6.62 8.67
C ASN A 138 -3.32 6.77 7.63
N PRO A 139 -4.58 6.37 7.95
CA PRO A 139 -5.69 6.65 7.05
C PRO A 139 -5.98 8.15 7.00
N ARG A 140 -6.44 8.63 5.84
CA ARG A 140 -6.69 10.04 5.59
C ARG A 140 -7.78 10.26 4.54
N TRP A 141 -8.64 11.24 4.78
CA TRP A 141 -9.53 11.79 3.75
C TRP A 141 -8.76 12.68 2.79
N VAL A 142 -8.90 12.38 1.51
CA VAL A 142 -8.26 13.10 0.41
C VAL A 142 -9.30 13.49 -0.64
N THR A 143 -9.03 14.56 -1.38
CA THR A 143 -9.82 14.93 -2.55
C THR A 143 -9.08 14.47 -3.80
N LEU A 144 -9.74 13.60 -4.56
CA LEU A 144 -9.25 13.07 -5.82
C LEU A 144 -9.86 13.84 -6.98
N ARG A 145 -9.07 14.10 -8.02
CA ARG A 145 -9.54 14.60 -9.31
C ARG A 145 -9.78 13.41 -10.22
N CYS A 146 -11.03 13.11 -10.52
CA CYS A 146 -11.43 12.00 -11.36
C CYS A 146 -12.08 12.53 -12.65
N ARG A 147 -12.19 11.67 -13.67
CA ARG A 147 -13.08 11.98 -14.80
C ARG A 147 -14.51 12.08 -14.27
N GLY A 148 -15.18 13.19 -14.58
CA GLY A 148 -16.55 13.45 -14.12
C GLY A 148 -16.65 14.21 -12.79
N GLY A 149 -15.53 14.62 -12.19
CA GLY A 149 -15.52 15.54 -11.03
C GLY A 149 -14.60 15.10 -9.90
N ASN A 150 -14.58 15.91 -8.86
CA ASN A 150 -13.81 15.60 -7.65
C ASN A 150 -14.56 14.61 -6.77
N VAL A 151 -13.82 13.68 -6.17
CA VAL A 151 -14.36 12.67 -5.25
C VAL A 151 -13.56 12.71 -3.95
N ARG A 152 -14.26 12.69 -2.81
CA ARG A 152 -13.63 12.57 -1.49
C ARG A 152 -13.46 11.08 -1.17
N ALA A 153 -12.24 10.65 -0.86
CA ALA A 153 -11.90 9.24 -0.64
C ALA A 153 -10.97 9.05 0.57
N ILE A 154 -11.00 7.85 1.15
CA ILE A 154 -10.04 7.40 2.17
C ILE A 154 -8.82 6.81 1.46
N THR A 155 -7.63 7.13 1.94
CA THR A 155 -6.38 6.48 1.53
C THR A 155 -5.44 6.33 2.72
N TRP A 156 -4.39 5.55 2.57
CA TRP A 156 -3.38 5.34 3.60
C TRP A 156 -2.10 6.07 3.22
N VAL A 157 -1.63 7.00 4.05
CA VAL A 157 -0.40 7.75 3.81
C VAL A 157 0.69 7.28 4.78
N ILE A 158 1.96 7.45 4.42
CA ILE A 158 3.07 7.01 5.27
C ILE A 158 3.02 7.67 6.66
N ASN A 159 3.21 6.88 7.71
CA ASN A 159 3.45 7.41 9.04
C ASN A 159 4.88 7.92 9.18
N ARG A 160 5.08 9.22 8.90
CA ARG A 160 6.41 9.87 8.97
C ARG A 160 7.01 9.97 10.38
N GLN A 161 6.22 9.73 11.42
CA GLN A 161 6.68 9.71 12.81
C GLN A 161 7.10 8.29 13.26
N GLY A 162 6.75 7.26 12.47
CA GLY A 162 7.09 5.88 12.78
C GLY A 162 8.50 5.52 12.35
N GLU A 163 9.10 4.57 13.06
CA GLU A 163 10.48 4.09 12.82
C GLU A 163 10.68 3.44 11.44
N ARG A 164 9.59 2.96 10.83
CA ARG A 164 9.61 2.33 9.51
C ARG A 164 9.62 3.32 8.34
N TYR A 165 9.53 4.62 8.59
CA TYR A 165 9.61 5.62 7.53
C TYR A 165 11.06 5.78 7.05
N ALA A 166 11.33 5.33 5.81
CA ALA A 166 12.66 5.35 5.22
C ALA A 166 13.07 6.73 4.68
N GLY A 167 12.13 7.66 4.52
CA GLY A 167 12.38 8.92 3.83
C GLY A 167 12.80 8.72 2.37
N LYS A 168 13.69 9.59 1.90
CA LYS A 168 14.27 9.50 0.56
C LYS A 168 15.61 8.76 0.63
N LEU A 169 15.61 7.52 0.18
CA LEU A 169 16.82 6.72 0.10
C LEU A 169 17.66 7.07 -1.15
N PRO A 170 19.00 6.91 -1.10
CA PRO A 170 19.83 6.89 -2.29
C PRO A 170 19.37 5.79 -3.26
N MET A 171 19.44 6.07 -4.57
CA MET A 171 18.98 5.14 -5.61
C MET A 171 19.68 3.77 -5.51
N GLU A 172 20.97 3.74 -5.18
CA GLU A 172 21.73 2.50 -5.00
C GLU A 172 21.21 1.64 -3.85
N THR A 173 20.95 2.26 -2.71
CA THR A 173 20.40 1.58 -1.53
C THR A 173 19.01 1.03 -1.86
N LEU A 174 18.17 1.86 -2.50
CA LEU A 174 16.83 1.48 -2.91
C LEU A 174 16.86 0.28 -3.89
N ALA A 175 17.65 0.37 -4.94
CA ALA A 175 17.75 -0.68 -5.95
C ALA A 175 18.29 -2.00 -5.37
N ARG A 176 19.35 -1.94 -4.57
CA ARG A 176 19.89 -3.11 -3.87
C ARG A 176 18.83 -3.77 -3.00
N THR A 177 18.17 -3.00 -2.13
CA THR A 177 17.15 -3.52 -1.22
C THR A 177 16.00 -4.17 -1.98
N LEU A 178 15.48 -3.50 -3.02
CA LEU A 178 14.40 -4.05 -3.83
C LEU A 178 14.83 -5.31 -4.58
N ALA A 179 16.09 -5.40 -5.01
CA ALA A 179 16.63 -6.56 -5.72
C ALA A 179 16.76 -7.80 -4.82
N THR A 180 17.18 -7.64 -3.56
CA THR A 180 17.57 -8.77 -2.71
C THR A 180 16.56 -9.13 -1.62
N ALA A 181 15.64 -8.23 -1.26
CA ALA A 181 14.71 -8.48 -0.16
C ALA A 181 13.56 -9.40 -0.58
N GLU A 182 13.35 -10.46 0.22
CA GLU A 182 12.28 -11.43 0.04
C GLU A 182 11.71 -11.87 1.38
N GLY A 183 10.42 -12.20 1.40
CA GLY A 183 9.77 -12.78 2.57
C GLY A 183 8.53 -13.58 2.19
N ARG A 184 7.67 -13.87 3.18
CA ARG A 184 6.44 -14.68 3.03
C ARG A 184 5.48 -14.18 1.95
N LEU A 185 5.50 -12.88 1.64
CA LEU A 185 4.67 -12.25 0.61
C LEU A 185 5.33 -12.20 -0.78
N GLY A 186 6.49 -12.86 -0.95
CA GLY A 186 7.35 -12.78 -2.13
C GLY A 186 8.35 -11.62 -2.06
N SER A 187 9.11 -11.42 -3.14
CA SER A 187 10.17 -10.41 -3.18
C SER A 187 9.64 -8.97 -3.26
N SER A 188 10.47 -8.03 -2.82
CA SER A 188 10.26 -6.59 -3.04
C SER A 188 10.35 -6.22 -4.53
N ARG A 189 11.20 -6.92 -5.29
CA ARG A 189 11.32 -6.81 -6.76
C ARG A 189 10.00 -7.15 -7.44
N ASP A 190 9.41 -8.29 -7.14
CA ASP A 190 8.13 -8.72 -7.73
C ASP A 190 7.05 -7.68 -7.46
N TYR A 191 7.05 -7.08 -6.26
CA TYR A 191 6.10 -6.03 -5.93
C TYR A 191 6.30 -4.77 -6.79
N LEU A 192 7.55 -4.31 -6.96
CA LEU A 192 7.88 -3.20 -7.86
C LEU A 192 7.45 -3.49 -9.30
N GLU A 193 7.84 -4.63 -9.85
CA GLU A 193 7.58 -4.97 -11.25
C GLU A 193 6.09 -5.15 -11.52
N ASN A 194 5.35 -5.81 -10.63
CA ASN A 194 3.89 -5.88 -10.71
C ASN A 194 3.26 -4.49 -10.63
N THR A 195 3.75 -3.60 -9.76
CA THR A 195 3.22 -2.23 -9.69
C THR A 195 3.39 -1.50 -11.01
N VAL A 196 4.59 -1.57 -11.61
CA VAL A 196 4.89 -0.91 -12.88
C VAL A 196 4.05 -1.48 -14.02
N ALA A 197 3.92 -2.82 -14.12
CA ALA A 197 3.10 -3.45 -15.14
C ALA A 197 1.64 -2.96 -15.10
N HIS A 198 1.01 -2.93 -13.92
CA HIS A 198 -0.37 -2.47 -13.80
C HIS A 198 -0.53 -0.97 -14.03
N LEU A 199 0.49 -0.15 -13.72
CA LEU A 199 0.48 1.26 -14.10
C LEU A 199 0.48 1.44 -15.61
N ASP A 200 1.29 0.65 -16.32
CA ASP A 200 1.36 0.69 -17.78
C ASP A 200 0.05 0.22 -18.41
N GLU A 201 -0.58 -0.83 -17.89
CA GLU A 201 -1.93 -1.28 -18.30
C GLU A 201 -2.98 -0.18 -18.12
N LEU A 202 -2.88 0.58 -17.04
CA LEU A 202 -3.76 1.73 -16.75
C LEU A 202 -3.37 2.99 -17.54
N CYS A 203 -2.34 2.91 -18.41
CA CYS A 203 -1.79 4.04 -19.16
C CYS A 203 -1.29 5.19 -18.26
N ILE A 204 -0.89 4.88 -17.02
CA ILE A 204 -0.32 5.80 -16.05
C ILE A 204 1.22 5.75 -16.19
N ARG A 205 1.81 6.77 -16.82
CA ARG A 205 3.25 6.83 -17.01
C ARG A 205 3.99 7.36 -15.78
N GLU A 206 4.57 6.47 -14.98
CA GLU A 206 5.33 6.81 -13.78
C GLU A 206 6.84 6.57 -13.99
N ARG A 207 7.49 7.47 -14.75
CA ARG A 207 8.93 7.39 -15.09
C ARG A 207 9.87 7.11 -13.90
N PRO A 208 9.64 7.66 -12.69
CA PRO A 208 10.50 7.35 -11.55
C PRO A 208 10.52 5.86 -11.19
N LEU A 209 9.38 5.15 -11.24
CA LEU A 209 9.33 3.73 -10.92
C LEU A 209 10.00 2.86 -11.99
N HIS A 210 9.81 3.21 -13.26
CA HIS A 210 10.52 2.59 -14.37
C HIS A 210 12.05 2.67 -14.20
N ARG A 211 12.57 3.83 -13.80
CA ARG A 211 14.01 4.00 -13.50
C ARG A 211 14.48 3.13 -12.35
N ILE A 212 13.63 2.90 -11.33
CA ILE A 212 13.96 1.99 -10.24
C ILE A 212 14.03 0.55 -10.76
N CYS A 213 13.09 0.11 -11.61
CA CYS A 213 13.15 -1.21 -12.25
C CYS A 213 14.46 -1.40 -13.04
N ASP A 214 14.84 -0.40 -13.84
CA ASP A 214 16.08 -0.45 -14.62
C ASP A 214 17.30 -0.58 -13.71
N ARG A 215 17.34 0.16 -12.60
CA ARG A 215 18.45 0.07 -11.65
C ARG A 215 18.49 -1.26 -10.89
N VAL A 216 17.33 -1.82 -10.53
CA VAL A 216 17.22 -3.16 -9.92
C VAL A 216 17.76 -4.23 -10.87
N ARG A 217 17.40 -4.18 -12.16
CA ARG A 217 17.91 -5.11 -13.18
C ARG A 217 19.41 -4.97 -13.39
N GLU A 218 19.92 -3.74 -13.40
CA GLU A 218 21.35 -3.48 -13.51
C GLU A 218 22.11 -4.04 -12.30
N TYR A 219 21.59 -3.87 -11.09
CA TYR A 219 22.16 -4.45 -9.88
C TYR A 219 22.27 -5.97 -9.98
N LEU A 220 21.20 -6.66 -10.36
CA LEU A 220 21.20 -8.12 -10.50
C LEU A 220 22.21 -8.61 -11.55
N ARG A 221 22.28 -7.93 -12.70
CA ARG A 221 23.24 -8.25 -13.77
C ARG A 221 24.69 -8.13 -13.31
N LEU A 222 25.01 -7.12 -12.50
CA LEU A 222 26.36 -6.90 -11.99
C LEU A 222 26.76 -7.90 -10.88
N ASN A 223 25.79 -8.51 -10.19
CA ASN A 223 26.03 -9.39 -9.05
C ASN A 223 25.72 -10.88 -9.34
N GLY A 224 25.36 -11.24 -10.58
CA GLY A 224 25.23 -12.64 -11.02
C GLY A 224 23.96 -13.36 -10.58
N GLU A 225 22.91 -12.63 -10.17
CA GLU A 225 21.63 -13.17 -9.69
C GLU A 225 20.50 -13.07 -10.75
N GLY A 226 20.82 -13.46 -11.99
CA GLY A 226 19.91 -13.40 -13.15
C GLY A 226 19.09 -14.65 -13.37
#